data_AF-A0A3N5U6T2-F1
#
_entry.id   AF-A0A3N5U6T2-F1
#
_cell.length_a   1.000
_cell.length_b   1.000
_cell.length_c   1.000
_cell.angle_alpha   90.00
_cell.angle_beta   90.00
_cell.angle_gamma   90.00
#
_symmetry.space_group_name_H-M   'P 1'
#
loop_
_entity.id
_entity.type
_entity.pdbx_description
1 polymer ?
#
loop_
_entity_poly.entity_id
_entity_poly.type
_entity_poly.pdbx_seq_one_letter_code
_entity_poly.pdbx_strand_id
1 'polypeptide(L)'
;MGPDTWGQLVEAGYRLSDRTLYLRSPAFRGDDVRALQRMLNALGFDAGKEDGIFGPRTDRAVREFQRNVASRVDGIVGLDTVHAISRYRPPVDAPSRAVVREGEAARGPGLALSGSVIAIEPDRVDEDAADVSLAIARELSEALIHLGARPLLLREGTEVPPVDERIRRANAGDAAALISIAVGTGEQVERGSACFHYGTPTTHSPMGRRLAESIQPELVRRLGLPDAGLHPRSIAILRETRMPAVRIEPAVAIDRDGATRMVEPNFARDVALAIAEGVLAFSRPAPADLARST
;
A
#
# COMPACT_ATOMS: atom_id res chain seq x y z
N MET A 1 22.68 4.64 7.35
CA MET A 1 21.51 5.50 7.05
C MET A 1 21.50 5.73 5.54
N GLY A 2 20.60 5.05 4.82
CA GLY A 2 20.52 5.19 3.36
C GLY A 2 19.86 6.51 2.94
N PRO A 3 19.98 6.91 1.66
CA PRO A 3 19.32 8.11 1.11
C PRO A 3 17.79 8.08 1.30
N ASP A 4 17.17 6.89 1.26
CA ASP A 4 15.73 6.70 1.49
C ASP A 4 15.32 7.01 2.95
N THR A 5 16.19 6.74 3.93
CA THR A 5 15.95 7.05 5.35
C THR A 5 16.05 8.55 5.62
N TRP A 6 16.95 9.26 4.92
CA TRP A 6 17.10 10.72 5.04
C TRP A 6 15.96 11.48 4.38
N GLY A 7 15.48 11.03 3.22
CA GLY A 7 14.30 11.59 2.55
C GLY A 7 13.04 11.49 3.42
N GLN A 8 12.81 10.32 4.03
CA GLN A 8 11.68 10.10 4.94
C GLN A 8 11.74 10.99 6.21
N LEU A 9 12.93 11.25 6.75
CA LEU A 9 13.10 12.12 7.91
C LEU A 9 12.84 13.61 7.59
N VAL A 10 13.25 14.08 6.41
CA VAL A 10 12.98 15.46 5.97
C VAL A 10 11.49 15.64 5.66
N GLU A 11 10.87 14.64 5.03
CA GLU A 11 9.42 14.64 4.72
C GLU A 11 8.54 14.63 5.98
N ALA A 12 8.98 13.96 7.06
CA ALA A 12 8.29 13.94 8.34
C ALA A 12 8.42 15.25 9.15
N GLY A 13 9.31 16.16 8.74
CA GLY A 13 9.58 17.40 9.45
C GLY A 13 8.67 18.57 9.10
N TYR A 14 8.00 18.54 7.94
CA TYR A 14 7.19 19.66 7.46
C TYR A 14 5.80 19.69 8.10
N ARG A 15 5.42 20.85 8.62
CA ARG A 15 4.07 21.17 9.08
C ARG A 15 3.33 21.99 8.04
N LEU A 16 2.00 21.88 8.06
CA LEU A 16 1.14 22.73 7.24
C LEU A 16 1.40 24.20 7.63
N SER A 17 1.77 25.04 6.66
CA SER A 17 2.28 26.44 6.75
C SER A 17 3.78 26.62 6.57
N ASP A 18 4.60 25.57 6.71
CA ASP A 18 6.07 25.70 6.59
C ASP A 18 6.51 26.08 5.17
N ARG A 19 5.68 25.75 4.17
CA ARG A 19 5.91 26.07 2.76
C ARG A 19 4.59 26.24 2.00
N THR A 20 4.68 26.96 0.88
CA THR A 20 3.56 27.10 -0.05
C THR A 20 3.46 25.86 -0.94
N LEU A 21 2.34 25.14 -0.87
CA LEU A 21 2.11 23.93 -1.67
C LEU A 21 1.31 24.25 -2.93
N TYR A 22 1.66 23.61 -4.04
CA TYR A 22 0.96 23.73 -5.33
C TYR A 22 1.37 22.56 -6.24
N LEU A 23 0.59 22.29 -7.29
CA LEU A 23 0.92 21.24 -8.25
C LEU A 23 2.20 21.58 -9.02
N ARG A 24 3.22 20.71 -8.93
CA ARG A 24 4.50 20.85 -9.64
C ARG A 24 5.13 19.49 -9.97
N SER A 25 6.22 19.52 -10.74
CA SER A 25 7.06 18.35 -11.03
C SER A 25 8.51 18.63 -10.60
N PRO A 26 9.11 17.83 -9.71
CA PRO A 26 8.51 16.75 -8.92
C PRO A 26 7.51 17.27 -7.88
N ALA A 27 6.45 16.50 -7.63
CA ALA A 27 5.39 16.84 -6.67
C ALA A 27 5.93 17.07 -5.25
N PHE A 28 5.25 17.91 -4.48
CA PHE A 28 5.55 18.03 -3.05
C PHE A 28 5.22 16.71 -2.34
N ARG A 29 6.06 16.34 -1.38
CA ARG A 29 5.94 15.17 -0.53
C ARG A 29 6.20 15.54 0.91
N GLY A 30 5.43 14.97 1.84
CA GLY A 30 5.63 15.17 3.28
C GLY A 30 4.36 15.14 4.11
N ASP A 31 4.54 15.26 5.42
CA ASP A 31 3.45 15.25 6.39
C ASP A 31 2.56 16.49 6.32
N ASP A 32 3.08 17.63 5.84
CA ASP A 32 2.31 18.83 5.53
C ASP A 32 1.27 18.58 4.43
N VAL A 33 1.66 17.88 3.37
CA VAL A 33 0.75 17.46 2.29
C VAL A 33 -0.27 16.46 2.81
N ARG A 34 0.15 15.51 3.65
CA ARG A 34 -0.75 14.52 4.27
C ARG A 34 -1.79 15.19 5.16
N ALA A 35 -1.36 16.15 5.98
CA ALA A 35 -2.26 16.94 6.83
C ALA A 35 -3.28 17.72 5.98
N LEU A 36 -2.82 18.36 4.90
CA LEU A 36 -3.71 19.02 3.93
C LEU A 36 -4.73 18.05 3.33
N GLN A 37 -4.28 16.88 2.84
CA GLN A 37 -5.16 15.85 2.26
C GLN A 37 -6.21 15.39 3.27
N ARG A 38 -5.81 15.14 4.53
CA ARG A 38 -6.72 14.77 5.61
C ARG A 38 -7.77 15.85 5.86
N MET A 39 -7.36 17.11 5.98
CA MET A 39 -8.28 18.22 6.21
C MET A 39 -9.26 18.38 5.04
N LEU A 40 -8.79 18.35 3.80
CA LEU A 40 -9.63 18.44 2.61
C LEU A 40 -10.64 17.28 2.56
N ASN A 41 -10.17 16.05 2.78
CA ASN A 41 -11.01 14.86 2.80
C ASN A 41 -12.09 14.92 3.87
N ALA A 42 -11.75 15.36 5.07
CA ALA A 42 -12.70 15.47 6.18
C ALA A 42 -13.70 16.63 6.01
N LEU A 43 -13.41 17.58 5.11
CA LEU A 43 -14.35 18.61 4.64
C LEU A 43 -15.17 18.18 3.41
N GLY A 44 -15.00 16.93 2.94
CA GLY A 44 -15.77 16.36 1.83
C GLY A 44 -15.17 16.56 0.44
N PHE A 45 -13.98 17.17 0.33
CA PHE A 45 -13.26 17.31 -0.93
C PHE A 45 -12.48 16.04 -1.25
N ASP A 46 -12.49 15.57 -2.50
CA ASP A 46 -11.77 14.36 -2.90
C ASP A 46 -10.30 14.66 -3.19
N ALA A 47 -9.47 14.69 -2.13
CA ALA A 47 -8.02 14.84 -2.22
C ALA A 47 -7.30 13.51 -2.52
N GLY A 48 -8.04 12.40 -2.66
CA GLY A 48 -7.48 11.06 -2.78
C GLY A 48 -7.03 10.46 -1.45
N LYS A 49 -6.14 9.47 -1.52
CA LYS A 49 -5.53 8.83 -0.36
C LYS A 49 -4.67 9.84 0.40
N GLU A 50 -4.58 9.72 1.72
CA GLU A 50 -3.65 10.50 2.54
C GLU A 50 -2.20 10.02 2.35
N ASP A 51 -1.75 9.92 1.11
CA ASP A 51 -0.45 9.39 0.71
C ASP A 51 0.69 10.39 0.91
N GLY A 52 0.40 11.65 1.26
CA GLY A 52 1.40 12.70 1.45
C GLY A 52 1.99 13.23 0.15
N ILE A 53 1.38 12.98 -1.02
CA ILE A 53 1.85 13.44 -2.33
C ILE A 53 0.89 14.50 -2.89
N PHE A 54 1.42 15.68 -3.26
CA PHE A 54 0.61 16.75 -3.84
C PHE A 54 0.42 16.50 -5.34
N GLY A 55 -0.47 15.55 -5.65
CA GLY A 55 -0.82 15.18 -7.02
C GLY A 55 -2.01 15.95 -7.58
N PRO A 56 -2.43 15.63 -8.82
CA PRO A 56 -3.56 16.28 -9.49
C PRO A 56 -4.90 16.21 -8.73
N ARG A 57 -5.14 15.13 -7.96
CA ARG A 57 -6.35 15.02 -7.11
C ARG A 57 -6.32 16.01 -5.94
N THR A 58 -5.16 16.14 -5.27
CA THR A 58 -4.94 17.14 -4.22
C THR A 58 -5.12 18.56 -4.76
N ASP A 59 -4.54 18.89 -5.93
CA ASP A 59 -4.72 20.19 -6.58
C ASP A 59 -6.20 20.49 -6.89
N ARG A 60 -6.93 19.53 -7.46
CA ARG A 60 -8.35 19.67 -7.73
C ARG A 60 -9.15 19.93 -6.44
N ALA A 61 -8.88 19.18 -5.37
CA ALA A 61 -9.53 19.35 -4.07
C ALA A 61 -9.22 20.72 -3.46
N VAL A 62 -7.98 21.21 -3.57
CA VAL A 62 -7.60 22.57 -3.14
C VAL A 62 -8.40 23.62 -3.92
N ARG A 63 -8.49 23.50 -5.25
CA ARG A 63 -9.26 24.45 -6.07
C ARG A 63 -10.75 24.42 -5.76
N GLU A 64 -11.31 23.25 -5.46
CA GLU A 64 -12.71 23.11 -5.02
C GLU A 64 -12.93 23.77 -3.66
N PHE A 65 -12.02 23.56 -2.71
CA PHE A 65 -12.05 24.22 -1.41
C PHE A 65 -11.96 25.75 -1.56
N GLN A 66 -10.99 26.26 -2.32
CA GLN A 66 -10.80 27.68 -2.58
C GLN A 66 -12.07 28.32 -3.19
N ARG A 67 -12.74 27.62 -4.12
CA ARG A 67 -14.04 28.05 -4.66
C ARG A 67 -15.11 28.16 -3.56
N ASN A 68 -15.21 27.16 -2.70
CA ASN A 68 -16.24 27.12 -1.65
C ASN A 68 -16.04 28.15 -0.54
N VAL A 69 -14.80 28.58 -0.28
CA VAL A 69 -14.51 29.65 0.71
C VAL A 69 -14.41 31.04 0.07
N ALA A 70 -14.83 31.20 -1.18
CA ALA A 70 -14.78 32.46 -1.94
C ALA A 70 -13.37 33.10 -1.98
N SER A 71 -12.33 32.27 -2.06
CA SER A 71 -10.93 32.70 -2.23
C SER A 71 -10.49 32.63 -3.69
N ARG A 72 -9.28 33.13 -4.00
CA ARG A 72 -8.67 33.00 -5.32
C ARG A 72 -8.45 31.51 -5.64
N VAL A 73 -8.92 31.07 -6.81
CA VAL A 73 -8.91 29.67 -7.24
C VAL A 73 -7.64 29.37 -8.06
N ASP A 74 -6.48 29.45 -7.42
CA ASP A 74 -5.18 29.28 -8.07
C ASP A 74 -4.54 27.90 -7.82
N GLY A 75 -5.09 27.10 -6.90
CA GLY A 75 -4.50 25.82 -6.46
C GLY A 75 -3.30 25.99 -5.54
N ILE A 76 -3.03 27.21 -5.08
CA ILE A 76 -1.89 27.54 -4.22
C ILE A 76 -2.33 27.52 -2.75
N VAL A 77 -1.68 26.66 -1.98
CA VAL A 77 -1.86 26.55 -0.53
C VAL A 77 -0.83 27.44 0.17
N GLY A 78 -1.09 28.74 0.14
CA GLY A 78 -0.41 29.74 0.97
C GLY A 78 -1.07 29.89 2.35
N LEU A 79 -0.58 30.83 3.15
CA LEU A 79 -1.07 31.09 4.52
C LEU A 79 -2.59 31.35 4.58
N ASP A 80 -3.15 32.09 3.62
CA ASP A 80 -4.59 32.36 3.60
C ASP A 80 -5.42 31.08 3.41
N THR A 81 -4.99 30.18 2.52
CA THR A 81 -5.61 28.87 2.32
C THR A 81 -5.49 28.02 3.59
N VAL A 82 -4.32 28.04 4.25
CA VAL A 82 -4.10 27.29 5.50
C VAL A 82 -4.95 27.84 6.65
N HIS A 83 -5.07 29.16 6.79
CA HIS A 83 -5.93 29.78 7.78
C HIS A 83 -7.40 29.48 7.51
N ALA A 84 -7.83 29.53 6.25
CA ALA A 84 -9.19 29.19 5.86
C ALA A 84 -9.52 27.75 6.23
N ILE A 85 -8.67 26.78 5.86
CA ILE A 85 -8.94 25.36 6.11
C ILE A 85 -8.87 25.01 7.60
N SER A 86 -7.98 25.65 8.37
CA SER A 86 -7.85 25.45 9.82
C SER A 86 -9.05 25.95 10.63
N ARG A 87 -9.83 26.89 10.10
CA ARG A 87 -11.06 27.38 10.74
C ARG A 87 -12.19 26.35 10.68
N TYR A 88 -12.16 25.45 9.70
CA TYR A 88 -13.14 24.38 9.60
C TYR A 88 -12.62 23.17 10.36
N ARG A 89 -13.15 22.97 11.58
CA ARG A 89 -12.86 21.80 12.40
C ARG A 89 -13.53 20.59 11.75
N PRO A 90 -12.77 19.63 11.20
CA PRO A 90 -13.41 18.51 10.54
C PRO A 90 -14.10 17.61 11.57
N PRO A 91 -15.25 16.99 11.25
CA PRO A 91 -15.74 15.85 12.02
C PRO A 91 -14.65 14.80 12.08
N VAL A 92 -14.31 14.32 13.28
CA VAL A 92 -13.12 13.48 13.51
C VAL A 92 -13.30 12.05 12.94
N ASP A 93 -14.52 11.67 12.56
CA ASP A 93 -14.87 10.25 12.39
C ASP A 93 -15.50 9.89 11.02
N ALA A 94 -15.55 10.82 10.06
CA ALA A 94 -16.14 10.52 8.74
C ALA A 94 -15.07 9.95 7.78
N PRO A 95 -15.29 8.76 7.16
CA PRO A 95 -14.35 8.21 6.19
C PRO A 95 -14.27 9.11 4.95
N SER A 96 -13.06 9.30 4.42
CA SER A 96 -12.86 10.09 3.20
C SER A 96 -13.58 9.47 2.00
N ARG A 97 -13.94 10.29 1.01
CA ARG A 97 -14.55 9.80 -0.25
C ARG A 97 -13.70 8.75 -0.95
N ALA A 98 -12.37 8.84 -0.83
CA ALA A 98 -11.45 7.85 -1.35
C ALA A 98 -11.63 6.48 -0.66
N VAL A 99 -11.72 6.45 0.67
CA VAL A 99 -11.98 5.24 1.45
C VAL A 99 -13.37 4.68 1.15
N VAL A 100 -14.40 5.54 1.03
CA VAL A 100 -15.76 5.10 0.66
C VAL A 100 -15.75 4.43 -0.72
N ARG A 101 -15.16 5.07 -1.73
CA ARG A 101 -15.06 4.52 -3.09
C ARG A 101 -14.30 3.21 -3.13
N GLU A 102 -13.19 3.13 -2.41
CA GLU A 102 -12.40 1.89 -2.30
C GLU A 102 -13.19 0.80 -1.56
N GLY A 103 -13.99 1.15 -0.56
CA GLY A 103 -14.91 0.25 0.14
C GLY A 103 -16.09 -0.22 -0.72
N GLU A 104 -16.60 0.61 -1.63
CA GLU A 104 -17.59 0.20 -2.64
C GLU A 104 -16.96 -0.76 -3.65
N ALA A 105 -15.76 -0.45 -4.14
CA ALA A 105 -15.00 -1.35 -5.02
C ALA A 105 -14.69 -2.69 -4.33
N ALA A 106 -14.39 -2.67 -3.03
CA ALA A 106 -14.22 -3.85 -2.20
C ALA A 106 -15.53 -4.65 -1.99
N ARG A 107 -16.70 -4.11 -2.32
CA ARG A 107 -17.99 -4.83 -2.34
C ARG A 107 -18.47 -5.17 -3.76
N GLY A 108 -17.73 -4.72 -4.78
CA GLY A 108 -18.06 -4.90 -6.19
C GLY A 108 -17.75 -6.29 -6.75
N PRO A 109 -17.87 -6.48 -8.08
CA PRO A 109 -17.84 -7.79 -8.77
C PRO A 109 -16.50 -8.56 -8.73
N GLY A 110 -15.54 -8.13 -7.90
CA GLY A 110 -14.20 -8.71 -7.84
C GLY A 110 -13.30 -8.21 -8.97
N LEU A 111 -12.08 -8.77 -9.03
CA LEU A 111 -11.08 -8.45 -10.06
C LEU A 111 -11.14 -9.51 -11.17
N ALA A 112 -11.19 -9.08 -12.45
CA ALA A 112 -10.97 -10.01 -13.56
C ALA A 112 -9.50 -10.42 -13.62
N LEU A 113 -9.13 -11.55 -13.01
CA LEU A 113 -7.72 -11.96 -12.89
C LEU A 113 -7.06 -12.23 -14.25
N SER A 114 -7.80 -12.80 -15.20
CA SER A 114 -7.30 -13.06 -16.55
C SER A 114 -6.97 -11.77 -17.29
N GLY A 115 -5.74 -11.67 -17.82
CA GLY A 115 -5.22 -10.49 -18.51
C GLY A 115 -4.80 -9.34 -17.60
N SER A 116 -5.20 -9.35 -16.33
CA SER A 116 -4.81 -8.32 -15.36
C SER A 116 -3.32 -8.38 -15.05
N VAL A 117 -2.70 -7.21 -14.94
CA VAL A 117 -1.32 -7.09 -14.50
C VAL A 117 -1.27 -7.20 -12.98
N ILE A 118 -0.41 -8.05 -12.45
CA ILE A 118 -0.17 -8.18 -10.99
C ILE A 118 1.29 -7.82 -10.74
N ALA A 119 1.53 -6.71 -10.04
CA ALA A 119 2.87 -6.27 -9.71
C ALA A 119 3.42 -7.12 -8.56
N ILE A 120 4.65 -7.62 -8.70
CA ILE A 120 5.33 -8.43 -7.70
C ILE A 120 6.64 -7.73 -7.32
N GLU A 121 6.78 -7.43 -6.05
CA GLU A 121 7.91 -6.70 -5.50
C GLU A 121 8.66 -7.60 -4.51
N PRO A 122 9.73 -8.30 -4.93
CA PRO A 122 10.57 -9.02 -4.00
C PRO A 122 11.46 -8.01 -3.26
N ASP A 123 11.18 -7.79 -1.99
CA ASP A 123 11.92 -6.87 -1.12
C ASP A 123 13.07 -7.61 -0.45
N ARG A 124 14.28 -7.13 -0.70
CA ARG A 124 15.50 -7.69 -0.10
C ARG A 124 15.91 -6.81 1.07
N VAL A 125 15.86 -7.39 2.26
CA VAL A 125 16.18 -6.71 3.53
C VAL A 125 17.64 -6.93 3.91
N ASP A 126 18.16 -8.13 3.63
CA ASP A 126 19.53 -8.54 3.89
C ASP A 126 20.26 -8.87 2.57
N GLU A 127 21.30 -8.11 2.27
CA GLU A 127 22.12 -8.26 1.06
C GLU A 127 23.11 -9.43 1.13
N ASP A 128 23.36 -9.97 2.32
CA ASP A 128 24.28 -11.09 2.53
C ASP A 128 23.54 -12.44 2.63
N ALA A 129 22.23 -12.42 2.87
CA ALA A 129 21.39 -13.61 2.89
C ALA A 129 20.95 -14.08 1.49
N ALA A 130 20.61 -15.37 1.40
CA ALA A 130 19.98 -15.94 0.22
C ALA A 130 18.68 -15.19 -0.11
N ASP A 131 18.50 -14.85 -1.38
CA ASP A 131 17.36 -14.03 -1.81
C ASP A 131 16.09 -14.86 -1.98
N VAL A 132 15.55 -15.31 -0.85
CA VAL A 132 14.30 -16.08 -0.76
C VAL A 132 13.14 -15.27 -1.34
N SER A 133 13.13 -13.94 -1.19
CA SER A 133 12.10 -13.07 -1.74
C SER A 133 12.02 -13.18 -3.27
N LEU A 134 13.17 -13.20 -3.95
CA LEU A 134 13.24 -13.33 -5.41
C LEU A 134 12.84 -14.73 -5.87
N ALA A 135 13.20 -15.78 -5.11
CA ALA A 135 12.77 -17.14 -5.40
C ALA A 135 11.24 -17.28 -5.31
N ILE A 136 10.61 -16.76 -4.24
CA ILE A 136 9.15 -16.73 -4.10
C ILE A 136 8.51 -15.95 -5.27
N ALA A 137 9.08 -14.80 -5.64
CA ALA A 137 8.52 -13.97 -6.70
C ALA A 137 8.54 -14.65 -8.08
N ARG A 138 9.55 -15.49 -8.37
CA ARG A 138 9.62 -16.30 -9.59
C ARG A 138 8.53 -17.38 -9.61
N GLU A 139 8.43 -18.16 -8.54
CA GLU A 139 7.37 -19.17 -8.37
C GLU A 139 5.97 -18.56 -8.44
N LEU A 140 5.77 -17.38 -7.83
CA LEU A 140 4.51 -16.65 -7.87
C LEU A 140 4.17 -16.17 -9.28
N SER A 141 5.17 -15.71 -10.04
CA SER A 141 4.98 -15.29 -11.43
C SER A 141 4.45 -16.46 -12.26
N GLU A 142 5.05 -17.64 -12.12
CA GLU A 142 4.58 -18.87 -12.80
C GLU A 142 3.14 -19.21 -12.39
N ALA A 143 2.84 -19.22 -11.09
CA ALA A 143 1.50 -19.52 -10.59
C ALA A 143 0.44 -18.55 -11.13
N LEU A 144 0.74 -17.24 -11.17
CA LEU A 144 -0.17 -16.22 -11.69
C LEU A 144 -0.37 -16.34 -13.21
N ILE A 145 0.65 -16.72 -13.98
CA ILE A 145 0.52 -17.01 -15.41
C ILE A 145 -0.45 -18.17 -15.64
N HIS A 146 -0.39 -19.23 -14.83
CA HIS A 146 -1.33 -20.35 -14.91
C HIS A 146 -2.78 -19.94 -14.57
N LEU A 147 -2.95 -18.91 -13.74
CA LEU A 147 -4.26 -18.29 -13.46
C LEU A 147 -4.70 -17.27 -14.53
N GLY A 148 -3.90 -17.09 -15.59
CA GLY A 148 -4.16 -16.20 -16.72
C GLY A 148 -3.81 -14.73 -16.47
N ALA A 149 -3.18 -14.40 -15.34
CA ALA A 149 -2.70 -13.04 -15.05
C ALA A 149 -1.36 -12.76 -15.74
N ARG A 150 -0.97 -11.47 -15.76
CA ARG A 150 0.30 -11.00 -16.31
C ARG A 150 1.19 -10.47 -15.18
N PRO A 151 2.14 -11.26 -14.66
CA PRO A 151 3.03 -10.78 -13.60
C PRO A 151 3.93 -9.66 -14.12
N LEU A 152 4.09 -8.61 -13.32
CA LEU A 152 5.04 -7.52 -13.52
C LEU A 152 6.05 -7.56 -12.37
N LEU A 153 7.23 -8.14 -12.61
CA LEU A 153 8.28 -8.20 -11.62
C LEU A 153 8.98 -6.83 -11.50
N LEU A 154 8.97 -6.24 -10.30
CA LEU A 154 9.60 -4.93 -10.05
C LEU A 154 11.12 -5.04 -9.81
N ARG A 155 11.62 -6.27 -9.63
CA ARG A 155 13.04 -6.60 -9.51
C ARG A 155 13.29 -8.03 -9.99
N GLU A 156 14.22 -8.21 -10.93
CA GLU A 156 14.52 -9.51 -11.56
C GLU A 156 15.88 -10.11 -11.13
N GLY A 157 16.81 -9.25 -10.71
CA GLY A 157 18.16 -9.60 -10.27
C GLY A 157 18.42 -9.23 -8.81
N THR A 158 19.67 -9.37 -8.38
CA THR A 158 20.09 -9.14 -6.98
C THR A 158 20.18 -7.66 -6.60
N GLU A 159 20.31 -6.77 -7.58
CA GLU A 159 20.27 -5.33 -7.37
C GLU A 159 18.86 -4.89 -7.01
N VAL A 160 18.73 -4.06 -5.96
CA VAL A 160 17.45 -3.57 -5.46
C VAL A 160 17.22 -2.16 -6.01
N PRO A 161 16.29 -1.95 -6.97
CA PRO A 161 16.01 -0.62 -7.50
C PRO A 161 15.44 0.29 -6.41
N PRO A 162 15.65 1.61 -6.43
CA PRO A 162 15.08 2.53 -5.45
C PRO A 162 13.57 2.40 -5.31
N VAL A 163 13.02 2.53 -4.10
CA VAL A 163 11.59 2.29 -3.83
C VAL A 163 10.67 3.15 -4.71
N ASP A 164 11.05 4.41 -4.97
CA ASP A 164 10.31 5.32 -5.85
C ASP A 164 10.25 4.83 -7.30
N GLU A 165 11.30 4.17 -7.78
CA GLU A 165 11.28 3.55 -9.10
C GLU A 165 10.33 2.36 -9.15
N ARG A 166 10.36 1.50 -8.11
CA ARG A 166 9.44 0.35 -8.01
C ARG A 166 7.99 0.82 -7.99
N ILE A 167 7.67 1.84 -7.19
CA ILE A 167 6.33 2.48 -7.13
C ILE A 167 5.93 3.04 -8.50
N ARG A 168 6.82 3.79 -9.18
CA ARG A 168 6.54 4.34 -10.51
C ARG A 168 6.25 3.23 -11.53
N ARG A 169 7.04 2.16 -11.54
CA ARG A 169 6.86 1.02 -12.45
C ARG A 169 5.52 0.32 -12.20
N ALA A 170 5.17 0.05 -10.94
CA ALA A 170 3.87 -0.54 -10.59
C ALA A 170 2.70 0.35 -11.04
N ASN A 171 2.77 1.65 -10.78
CA ASN A 171 1.74 2.62 -11.16
C ASN A 171 1.64 2.82 -12.68
N ALA A 172 2.76 2.74 -13.42
CA ALA A 172 2.79 2.87 -14.88
C ALA A 172 2.34 1.58 -15.58
N GLY A 173 2.53 0.42 -14.95
CA GLY A 173 2.09 -0.88 -15.46
C GLY A 173 0.58 -1.13 -15.36
N ASP A 174 -0.18 -0.18 -14.82
CA ASP A 174 -1.63 -0.30 -14.56
C ASP A 174 -1.97 -1.60 -13.82
N ALA A 175 -1.14 -1.96 -12.84
CA ALA A 175 -1.32 -3.21 -12.12
C ALA A 175 -2.63 -3.18 -11.34
N ALA A 176 -3.38 -4.28 -11.41
CA ALA A 176 -4.63 -4.46 -10.71
C ALA A 176 -4.45 -4.72 -9.21
N ALA A 177 -3.28 -5.26 -8.82
CA ALA A 177 -2.85 -5.42 -7.44
C ALA A 177 -1.32 -5.43 -7.36
N LEU A 178 -0.78 -5.14 -6.18
CA LEU A 178 0.63 -5.26 -5.87
C LEU A 178 0.86 -6.21 -4.70
N ILE A 179 1.77 -7.17 -4.90
CA ILE A 179 2.24 -8.10 -3.88
C ILE A 179 3.71 -7.79 -3.59
N SER A 180 3.98 -7.24 -2.40
CA SER A 180 5.34 -7.07 -1.87
C SER A 180 5.70 -8.28 -1.01
N ILE A 181 6.82 -8.92 -1.29
CA ILE A 181 7.28 -10.13 -0.59
C ILE A 181 8.53 -9.76 0.18
N ALA A 182 8.46 -9.80 1.50
CA ALA A 182 9.57 -9.51 2.38
C ALA A 182 9.90 -10.70 3.25
N VAL A 183 11.19 -10.88 3.50
CA VAL A 183 11.68 -12.02 4.27
C VAL A 183 12.69 -11.50 5.29
N GLY A 184 12.48 -11.81 6.58
CA GLY A 184 13.47 -11.57 7.63
C GLY A 184 13.57 -10.15 8.21
N THR A 185 12.54 -9.31 8.10
CA THR A 185 12.57 -7.95 8.69
C THR A 185 12.54 -7.93 10.22
N GLY A 186 11.83 -8.87 10.88
CA GLY A 186 11.79 -9.01 12.34
C GLY A 186 11.27 -7.81 13.14
N GLU A 187 11.03 -6.66 12.50
CA GLU A 187 10.55 -5.46 13.17
C GLU A 187 9.02 -5.55 13.32
N GLN A 188 8.62 -5.95 14.53
CA GLN A 188 7.32 -5.63 15.15
C GLN A 188 6.11 -6.48 14.79
N VAL A 189 6.30 -7.75 14.44
CA VAL A 189 5.19 -8.72 14.38
C VAL A 189 5.54 -9.99 15.17
N GLU A 190 4.51 -10.59 15.76
CA GLU A 190 4.61 -11.88 16.46
C GLU A 190 5.10 -12.99 15.50
N ARG A 191 5.59 -14.10 16.07
CA ARG A 191 6.10 -15.24 15.30
C ARG A 191 5.09 -15.71 14.26
N GLY A 192 5.56 -16.15 13.09
CA GLY A 192 4.73 -16.77 12.05
C GLY A 192 4.58 -15.97 10.77
N SER A 193 3.44 -16.11 10.10
CA SER A 193 3.13 -15.46 8.82
C SER A 193 2.28 -14.20 9.04
N ALA A 194 2.61 -13.11 8.34
CA ALA A 194 1.90 -11.84 8.46
C ALA A 194 1.64 -11.18 7.10
N CYS A 195 0.53 -10.47 7.01
CA CYS A 195 0.24 -9.56 5.90
C CYS A 195 0.03 -8.13 6.39
N PHE A 196 0.49 -7.18 5.59
CA PHE A 196 0.40 -5.75 5.89
C PHE A 196 -0.28 -5.02 4.75
N HIS A 197 -1.14 -4.06 5.11
CA HIS A 197 -1.82 -3.20 4.14
C HIS A 197 -1.60 -1.74 4.50
N TYR A 198 -1.93 -0.83 3.58
CA TYR A 198 -1.84 0.60 3.91
C TYR A 198 -2.82 0.96 5.04
N GLY A 199 -2.29 1.60 6.09
CA GLY A 199 -3.09 2.20 7.15
C GLY A 199 -2.29 3.09 8.09
N THR A 200 -3.01 4.01 8.72
CA THR A 200 -2.63 4.91 9.79
C THR A 200 -3.74 4.86 10.87
N PRO A 201 -3.57 5.51 12.04
CA PRO A 201 -4.65 5.59 13.02
C PRO A 201 -5.95 6.23 12.52
N THR A 202 -5.91 7.00 11.43
CA THR A 202 -7.06 7.76 10.92
C THR A 202 -7.60 7.26 9.58
N THR A 203 -6.85 6.41 8.87
CA THR A 203 -7.27 5.93 7.54
C THR A 203 -6.60 4.62 7.19
N HIS A 204 -7.23 3.79 6.36
CA HIS A 204 -6.63 2.60 5.79
C HIS A 204 -7.16 2.36 4.38
N SER A 205 -6.53 1.45 3.64
CA SER A 205 -6.97 0.99 2.32
C SER A 205 -7.90 -0.21 2.47
N PRO A 206 -9.22 -0.07 2.22
CA PRO A 206 -10.16 -1.20 2.30
C PRO A 206 -9.84 -2.33 1.33
N MET A 207 -9.40 -2.02 0.10
CA MET A 207 -9.06 -3.08 -0.87
C MET A 207 -7.72 -3.73 -0.56
N GLY A 208 -6.72 -2.96 -0.09
CA GLY A 208 -5.46 -3.54 0.40
C GLY A 208 -5.68 -4.46 1.60
N ARG A 209 -6.55 -4.07 2.53
CA ARG A 209 -6.97 -4.92 3.64
C ARG A 209 -7.68 -6.18 3.16
N ARG A 210 -8.65 -6.07 2.25
CA ARG A 210 -9.36 -7.23 1.69
C ARG A 210 -8.42 -8.19 0.94
N LEU A 211 -7.44 -7.66 0.21
CA LEU A 211 -6.40 -8.46 -0.43
C LEU A 211 -5.58 -9.23 0.61
N ALA A 212 -5.17 -8.57 1.70
CA ALA A 212 -4.47 -9.19 2.81
C ALA A 212 -5.34 -10.27 3.52
N GLU A 213 -6.61 -9.99 3.78
CA GLU A 213 -7.59 -10.93 4.33
C GLU A 213 -7.80 -12.17 3.45
N SER A 214 -7.62 -12.03 2.13
CA SER A 214 -7.72 -13.16 1.20
C SER A 214 -6.46 -14.03 1.19
N ILE A 215 -5.29 -13.48 1.50
CA ILE A 215 -4.00 -14.17 1.41
C ILE A 215 -3.57 -14.78 2.75
N GLN A 216 -3.78 -14.08 3.86
CA GLN A 216 -3.38 -14.52 5.20
C GLN A 216 -3.80 -15.96 5.57
N PRO A 217 -5.07 -16.38 5.41
CA PRO A 217 -5.46 -17.74 5.77
C PRO A 217 -4.77 -18.81 4.91
N GLU A 218 -4.45 -18.51 3.65
CA GLU A 218 -3.76 -19.46 2.77
C GLU A 218 -2.29 -19.63 3.14
N LEU A 219 -1.63 -18.55 3.59
CA LEU A 219 -0.26 -18.63 4.13
C LEU A 219 -0.23 -19.51 5.37
N VAL A 220 -1.10 -19.24 6.34
CA VAL A 220 -1.17 -19.99 7.60
C VAL A 220 -1.46 -21.47 7.32
N ARG A 221 -2.46 -21.76 6.47
CA ARG A 221 -2.85 -23.13 6.12
C ARG A 221 -1.72 -23.90 5.44
N ARG A 222 -1.03 -23.29 4.48
CA ARG A 222 -0.03 -23.99 3.65
C ARG A 222 1.34 -24.08 4.32
N LEU A 223 1.75 -23.06 5.07
CA LEU A 223 3.05 -23.03 5.73
C LEU A 223 3.03 -23.74 7.09
N GLY A 224 1.86 -23.85 7.73
CA GLY A 224 1.73 -24.43 9.07
C GLY A 224 2.38 -23.59 10.16
N LEU A 225 2.68 -22.33 9.87
CA LEU A 225 3.26 -21.37 10.81
C LEU A 225 2.14 -20.68 11.61
N PRO A 226 2.45 -20.12 12.80
CA PRO A 226 1.48 -19.33 13.55
C PRO A 226 0.88 -18.18 12.72
N ASP A 227 -0.38 -17.88 12.98
CA ASP A 227 -1.05 -16.73 12.38
C ASP A 227 -0.65 -15.45 13.13
N ALA A 228 0.24 -14.66 12.54
CA ALA A 228 0.65 -13.39 13.11
C ALA A 228 -0.26 -12.22 12.68
N GLY A 229 -1.30 -12.50 11.89
CA GLY A 229 -2.40 -11.60 11.59
C GLY A 229 -2.13 -10.51 10.55
N LEU A 230 -3.04 -9.54 10.54
CA LEU A 230 -3.09 -8.43 9.58
C LEU A 230 -2.73 -7.12 10.25
N HIS A 231 -1.87 -6.33 9.61
CA HIS A 231 -1.32 -5.13 10.22
C HIS A 231 -1.39 -3.91 9.30
N PRO A 232 -1.93 -2.76 9.77
CA PRO A 232 -1.80 -1.51 9.04
C PRO A 232 -0.35 -1.00 9.10
N ARG A 233 0.15 -0.51 7.97
CA ARG A 233 1.48 0.15 7.84
C ARG A 233 1.42 1.34 6.87
N SER A 234 2.30 2.31 7.09
CA SER A 234 2.40 3.53 6.27
C SER A 234 3.62 3.55 5.32
N ILE A 235 4.25 2.39 5.09
CA ILE A 235 5.44 2.25 4.23
C ILE A 235 5.16 2.68 2.79
N ALA A 236 6.18 3.23 2.11
CA ALA A 236 6.04 3.89 0.81
C ALA A 236 5.40 2.99 -0.27
N ILE A 237 5.84 1.73 -0.39
CA ILE A 237 5.32 0.80 -1.40
C ILE A 237 3.82 0.51 -1.25
N LEU A 238 3.29 0.51 -0.02
CA LEU A 238 1.85 0.34 0.24
C LEU A 238 1.10 1.68 0.17
N ARG A 239 1.76 2.77 0.56
CA ARG A 239 1.16 4.11 0.66
C ARG A 239 0.99 4.78 -0.69
N GLU A 240 1.99 4.71 -1.56
CA GLU A 240 2.09 5.57 -2.75
C GLU A 240 1.71 4.85 -4.07
N THR A 241 1.38 3.57 -3.98
CA THR A 241 0.83 2.79 -5.08
C THR A 241 -0.67 3.03 -5.21
N ARG A 242 -1.17 2.99 -6.46
CA ARG A 242 -2.54 3.34 -6.83
C ARG A 242 -3.51 2.16 -6.79
N MET A 243 -2.97 0.95 -6.83
CA MET A 243 -3.73 -0.29 -6.77
C MET A 243 -3.76 -0.85 -5.34
N PRO A 244 -4.69 -1.77 -5.04
CA PRO A 244 -4.64 -2.55 -3.80
C PRO A 244 -3.28 -3.20 -3.64
N ALA A 245 -2.64 -2.96 -2.50
CA ALA A 245 -1.29 -3.41 -2.22
C ALA A 245 -1.24 -4.14 -0.88
N VAL A 246 -0.50 -5.24 -0.86
CA VAL A 246 -0.21 -6.02 0.34
C VAL A 246 1.30 -6.27 0.42
N ARG A 247 1.87 -6.18 1.61
CA ARG A 247 3.20 -6.72 1.92
C ARG A 247 3.01 -8.01 2.70
N ILE A 248 3.81 -9.01 2.39
CA ILE A 248 3.74 -10.32 2.98
C ILE A 248 5.07 -10.62 3.62
N GLU A 249 5.03 -11.06 4.87
CA GLU A 249 6.17 -11.65 5.56
C GLU A 249 5.82 -13.10 5.87
N PRO A 250 6.23 -14.05 5.00
CA PRO A 250 5.75 -15.43 5.09
C PRO A 250 6.24 -16.14 6.34
N ALA A 251 7.42 -15.77 6.84
CA ALA A 251 7.99 -16.28 8.07
C ALA A 251 8.88 -15.20 8.71
N VAL A 252 8.73 -14.97 10.01
CA VAL A 252 9.60 -14.10 10.80
C VAL A 252 10.84 -14.89 11.25
N ALA A 253 12.02 -14.52 10.74
CA ALA A 253 13.28 -15.25 10.95
C ALA A 253 13.87 -15.21 12.38
N ILE A 254 13.18 -14.59 13.36
CA ILE A 254 13.66 -14.50 14.75
C ILE A 254 13.48 -15.85 15.49
N ASP A 255 12.66 -16.75 14.96
CA ASP A 255 12.53 -18.11 15.48
C ASP A 255 13.39 -19.11 14.67
N ARG A 256 13.85 -20.16 15.38
CA ARG A 256 14.64 -21.24 14.77
C ARG A 256 13.83 -21.97 13.69
N ASP A 257 12.52 -22.06 13.87
CA ASP A 257 11.60 -22.80 13.01
C ASP A 257 11.37 -22.07 11.67
N GLY A 258 11.17 -20.75 11.67
CA GLY A 258 11.02 -19.92 10.48
C GLY A 258 12.31 -19.83 9.68
N ALA A 259 13.46 -19.66 10.34
CA ALA A 259 14.76 -19.71 9.66
C ALA A 259 15.03 -21.10 9.02
N THR A 260 14.62 -22.19 9.70
CA THR A 260 14.72 -23.56 9.16
C THR A 260 13.77 -23.76 7.97
N ARG A 261 12.53 -23.28 8.10
CA ARG A 261 11.50 -23.43 7.07
C ARG A 261 11.89 -22.69 5.78
N MET A 262 12.50 -21.51 5.90
CA MET A 262 12.93 -20.69 4.77
C MET A 262 14.01 -21.33 3.89
N VAL A 263 14.81 -22.24 4.43
CA VAL A 263 15.85 -22.96 3.67
C VAL A 263 15.36 -24.27 3.07
N GLU A 264 14.10 -24.64 3.30
CA GLU A 264 13.54 -25.86 2.73
C GLU A 264 13.31 -25.72 1.22
N PRO A 265 13.56 -26.80 0.43
CA PRO A 265 13.49 -26.73 -1.04
C PRO A 265 12.15 -26.25 -1.61
N ASN A 266 11.06 -26.52 -0.91
CA ASN A 266 9.70 -26.19 -1.37
C ASN A 266 9.15 -24.90 -0.79
N PHE A 267 9.86 -24.23 0.13
CA PHE A 267 9.33 -23.07 0.84
C PHE A 267 8.87 -21.96 -0.12
N ALA A 268 9.73 -21.59 -1.08
CA ALA A 268 9.41 -20.54 -2.03
C ALA A 268 8.14 -20.84 -2.84
N ARG A 269 8.01 -22.09 -3.29
CA ARG A 269 6.86 -22.59 -4.03
C ARG A 269 5.59 -22.62 -3.17
N ASP A 270 5.70 -23.05 -1.91
CA ASP A 270 4.55 -23.08 -1.00
C ASP A 270 4.03 -21.67 -0.69
N VAL A 271 4.93 -20.72 -0.43
CA VAL A 271 4.54 -19.32 -0.27
C VAL A 271 3.86 -18.79 -1.54
N ALA A 272 4.47 -19.03 -2.71
CA ALA A 272 3.92 -18.58 -3.99
C ALA A 272 2.50 -19.12 -4.26
N LEU A 273 2.27 -20.41 -4.00
CA LEU A 273 0.96 -21.03 -4.18
C LEU A 273 -0.08 -20.47 -3.19
N ALA A 274 0.29 -20.25 -1.92
CA ALA A 274 -0.60 -19.60 -0.95
C ALA A 274 -1.01 -18.19 -1.41
N ILE A 275 -0.05 -17.40 -1.91
CA ILE A 275 -0.33 -16.06 -2.44
C ILE A 275 -1.24 -16.14 -3.66
N ALA A 276 -0.96 -17.03 -4.62
CA ALA A 276 -1.75 -17.18 -5.83
C ALA A 276 -3.20 -17.60 -5.52
N GLU A 277 -3.39 -18.52 -4.57
CA GLU A 277 -4.71 -18.94 -4.08
C GLU A 277 -5.45 -17.76 -3.42
N GLY A 278 -4.76 -16.96 -2.61
CA GLY A 278 -5.34 -15.74 -2.00
C GLY A 278 -5.68 -14.64 -3.01
N VAL A 279 -4.86 -14.44 -4.05
CA VAL A 279 -5.17 -13.51 -5.15
C VAL A 279 -6.39 -13.99 -5.95
N LEU A 280 -6.50 -15.31 -6.18
CA LEU A 280 -7.69 -15.89 -6.81
C LEU A 280 -8.94 -15.71 -5.93
N ALA A 281 -8.83 -15.87 -4.61
CA ALA A 281 -9.93 -15.58 -3.69
C ALA A 281 -10.32 -14.10 -3.73
N PHE A 282 -9.34 -13.19 -3.70
CA PHE A 282 -9.56 -11.75 -3.85
C PHE A 282 -10.25 -11.38 -5.16
N SER A 283 -9.99 -12.12 -6.24
CA SER A 283 -10.59 -11.88 -7.55
C SER A 283 -12.11 -12.10 -7.60
N ARG A 284 -12.67 -12.85 -6.65
CA ARG A 284 -14.11 -13.14 -6.58
C ARG A 284 -14.86 -12.00 -5.88
N PRO A 285 -16.19 -11.87 -6.06
CA PRO A 285 -16.98 -10.92 -5.27
C PRO A 285 -16.85 -11.19 -3.77
N ALA A 286 -16.92 -10.14 -2.94
CA ALA A 286 -16.93 -10.31 -1.49
C ALA A 286 -18.21 -11.08 -1.06
N PRO A 287 -18.13 -11.99 -0.07
CA PRO A 287 -19.31 -12.66 0.49
C PRO A 287 -20.30 -11.62 1.04
N ALA A 288 -21.61 -11.86 0.87
CA ALA A 288 -22.67 -10.92 1.26
C ALA A 288 -22.69 -10.57 2.77
N ASP A 289 -22.04 -11.38 3.62
CA ASP A 289 -22.10 -11.26 5.09
C ASP A 289 -21.10 -10.25 5.70
N LEU A 290 -20.13 -9.75 4.92
CA LEU A 290 -19.21 -8.68 5.36
C LEU A 290 -19.85 -7.27 5.34
N ALA A 291 -21.13 -7.17 4.98
CA ALA A 291 -21.87 -5.90 4.93
C ALA A 291 -22.36 -5.39 6.30
N ARG A 292 -22.14 -6.11 7.41
CA ARG A 292 -22.78 -5.80 8.72
C ARG A 292 -21.86 -5.43 9.88
N SER A 293 -20.53 -5.35 9.69
CA SER A 293 -19.64 -4.87 10.75
C SER A 293 -18.99 -3.56 10.35
N THR A 294 -19.70 -2.47 10.64
CA THR A 294 -19.18 -1.10 10.74
C THR A 294 -19.38 -0.62 12.15
#